data_AF-A0A916SBY8-F1
#
_entry.id   AF-A0A916SBY8-F1
#
_cell.length_a   1.000
_cell.length_b   1.000
_cell.length_c   1.000
_cell.angle_alpha   90.00
_cell.angle_beta   90.00
_cell.angle_gamma   90.00
#
_symmetry.space_group_name_H-M   'P 1'
#
loop_
_entity.id
_entity.type
_entity.pdbx_description
1 polymer ?
#
loop_
_entity_poly.entity_id
_entity_poly.type
_entity_poly.pdbx_seq_one_letter_code
_entity_poly.pdbx_strand_id
1 'polypeptide(L)'
;MKIEKTVETVVNNVMKNLKSSFVKEQVIQKKRIDSTSLKEIFITTSNLDVEVKSHNNPYIDIILKTYENGPEMDVIYSEDKLEVSVVNSKQSSVQVAIIPFTKVVPFTKMEFYVPTAVAESWDVRSGSADINFTDVIMNKLAIHTGSGDISLSDIEAGEIKVRCASGDVKCKDIKSDSCMTKSASGDMVFRKLIVSNMTTESSSGDILLTDHQGANLEVKMGSGDVDLNDIDVVNGTIVLHSGDVDANRVQAEMLNIDNKSGDIGIDNFTGVVNGSNGSGDITLGVQNECTINLDANSGDIAVKLAKEIGMNATVDVTSQSEDITTNLPLQLKDDSSRLLGVTGEGENTIRITTKTGDVKVYMEGK
;
A
#
# COMPACT_ATOMS: atom_id res chain seq x y z
N MET A 1 -70.30 5.46 -3.12
CA MET A 1 -69.12 5.84 -2.31
C MET A 1 -68.49 4.70 -1.49
N LYS A 2 -68.72 3.41 -1.80
CA LYS A 2 -68.11 2.24 -1.12
C LYS A 2 -67.20 1.39 -2.03
N ILE A 3 -67.10 1.74 -3.31
CA ILE A 3 -66.40 0.95 -4.33
C ILE A 3 -64.96 1.48 -4.53
N GLU A 4 -64.74 2.80 -4.51
CA GLU A 4 -63.40 3.41 -4.67
C GLU A 4 -62.40 3.02 -3.56
N LYS A 5 -62.82 3.04 -2.28
CA LYS A 5 -61.95 2.62 -1.16
C LYS A 5 -61.49 1.16 -1.27
N THR A 6 -62.29 0.30 -1.88
CA THR A 6 -61.97 -1.14 -2.05
C THR A 6 -60.97 -1.34 -3.17
N VAL A 7 -61.06 -0.57 -4.26
CA VAL A 7 -60.10 -0.63 -5.38
C VAL A 7 -58.74 -0.08 -4.97
N GLU A 8 -58.67 1.05 -4.26
CA GLU A 8 -57.39 1.57 -3.74
C GLU A 8 -56.72 0.59 -2.76
N THR A 9 -57.49 -0.06 -1.90
CA THR A 9 -56.95 -1.04 -0.93
C THR A 9 -56.43 -2.29 -1.63
N VAL A 10 -57.13 -2.76 -2.66
CA VAL A 10 -56.69 -3.91 -3.48
C VAL A 10 -55.47 -3.56 -4.32
N VAL A 11 -55.44 -2.40 -4.97
CA VAL A 11 -54.28 -1.92 -5.74
C VAL A 11 -53.07 -1.70 -4.84
N ASN A 12 -53.25 -1.14 -3.65
CA ASN A 12 -52.16 -0.96 -2.68
C ASN A 12 -51.66 -2.29 -2.11
N ASN A 13 -52.54 -3.25 -1.83
CA ASN A 13 -52.11 -4.58 -1.40
C ASN A 13 -51.43 -5.36 -2.52
N VAL A 14 -51.90 -5.24 -3.77
CA VAL A 14 -51.24 -5.84 -4.95
C VAL A 14 -49.89 -5.17 -5.21
N MET A 15 -49.77 -3.84 -5.11
CA MET A 15 -48.48 -3.13 -5.21
C MET A 15 -47.54 -3.44 -4.05
N LYS A 16 -48.05 -3.63 -2.83
CA LYS A 16 -47.24 -4.03 -1.66
C LYS A 16 -46.73 -5.46 -1.81
N ASN A 17 -47.59 -6.37 -2.27
CA ASN A 17 -47.22 -7.76 -2.59
C ASN A 17 -46.28 -7.85 -3.80
N LEU A 18 -46.43 -6.94 -4.78
CA LEU A 18 -45.50 -6.76 -5.91
C LEU A 18 -44.21 -6.05 -5.50
N LYS A 19 -44.13 -5.34 -4.36
CA LYS A 19 -42.85 -4.81 -3.86
C LYS A 19 -42.11 -5.86 -3.03
N SER A 20 -42.81 -6.62 -2.20
CA SER A 20 -42.25 -7.73 -1.41
C SER A 20 -41.80 -8.91 -2.29
N SER A 21 -42.30 -9.04 -3.52
CA SER A 21 -41.83 -10.08 -4.45
C SER A 21 -40.52 -9.71 -5.19
N PHE A 22 -40.08 -8.45 -5.14
CA PHE A 22 -38.89 -7.95 -5.87
C PHE A 22 -37.72 -7.55 -4.96
N VAL A 23 -37.96 -7.27 -3.67
CA VAL A 23 -36.92 -6.90 -2.69
C VAL A 23 -36.99 -7.85 -1.50
N LYS A 24 -35.88 -8.53 -1.20
CA LYS A 24 -35.80 -9.39 -0.01
C LYS A 24 -35.67 -8.54 1.26
N GLU A 25 -36.36 -8.95 2.34
CA GLU A 25 -36.24 -8.26 3.64
C GLU A 25 -34.86 -8.48 4.28
N GLN A 26 -34.33 -7.45 4.93
CA GLN A 26 -33.05 -7.51 5.64
C GLN A 26 -33.19 -8.32 6.94
N VAL A 27 -32.22 -9.21 7.17
CA VAL A 27 -32.12 -10.04 8.37
C VAL A 27 -30.80 -9.72 9.06
N ILE A 28 -30.81 -9.65 10.39
CA ILE A 28 -29.59 -9.43 11.19
C ILE A 28 -29.37 -10.66 12.06
N GLN A 29 -28.19 -11.27 11.93
CA GLN A 29 -27.72 -12.33 12.81
C GLN A 29 -26.67 -11.74 13.74
N LYS A 30 -26.76 -12.06 15.04
CA LYS A 30 -25.83 -11.56 16.06
C LYS A 30 -25.27 -12.70 16.88
N LYS A 31 -23.97 -12.66 17.15
CA LYS A 31 -23.30 -13.57 18.07
C LYS A 31 -22.38 -12.76 18.98
N ARG A 32 -22.38 -13.10 20.27
CA ARG A 32 -21.43 -12.56 21.23
C ARG A 32 -20.50 -13.67 21.70
N ILE A 33 -19.20 -13.40 21.74
CA ILE A 33 -18.14 -14.31 22.16
C ILE A 33 -17.33 -13.65 23.27
N ASP A 34 -16.95 -14.41 24.29
CA ASP A 34 -16.00 -13.96 25.31
C ASP A 34 -14.60 -13.89 24.68
N SER A 35 -13.88 -12.78 24.86
CA SER A 35 -12.56 -12.56 24.27
C SER A 35 -11.41 -13.01 25.18
N THR A 36 -11.67 -13.37 26.44
CA THR A 36 -10.64 -13.47 27.48
C THR A 36 -9.58 -14.54 27.22
N SER A 37 -9.95 -15.67 26.62
CA SER A 37 -9.03 -16.79 26.31
C SER A 37 -8.59 -16.84 24.84
N LEU A 38 -9.06 -15.91 24.02
CA LEU A 38 -8.93 -15.98 22.57
C LEU A 38 -7.53 -15.56 22.11
N LYS A 39 -6.90 -16.43 21.32
CA LYS A 39 -5.60 -16.18 20.70
C LYS A 39 -5.66 -16.04 19.20
N GLU A 40 -6.59 -16.75 18.54
CA GLU A 40 -6.65 -16.77 17.09
C GLU A 40 -8.07 -16.52 16.56
N ILE A 41 -8.17 -15.63 15.56
CA ILE A 41 -9.41 -15.37 14.83
C ILE A 41 -9.20 -15.67 13.35
N PHE A 42 -10.07 -16.52 12.80
CA PHE A 42 -10.13 -16.85 11.39
C PHE A 42 -11.45 -16.38 10.80
N ILE A 43 -11.38 -15.59 9.73
CA ILE A 43 -12.56 -15.12 9.02
C ILE A 43 -12.48 -15.61 7.59
N THR A 44 -13.50 -16.33 7.13
CA THR A 44 -13.59 -16.80 5.74
C THR A 44 -14.91 -16.38 5.11
N THR A 45 -14.84 -15.62 4.02
CA THR A 45 -16.00 -15.10 3.30
C THR A 45 -15.74 -15.17 1.79
N SER A 46 -16.78 -15.30 0.96
CA SER A 46 -16.57 -15.24 -0.50
C SER A 46 -16.55 -13.79 -0.98
N ASN A 47 -17.65 -13.06 -0.80
CA ASN A 47 -17.90 -11.76 -1.43
C ASN A 47 -18.54 -10.75 -0.45
N LEU A 48 -18.48 -11.04 0.85
CA LEU A 48 -19.18 -10.28 1.87
C LEU A 48 -18.19 -9.48 2.69
N ASP A 49 -18.35 -8.15 2.69
CA ASP A 49 -17.44 -7.19 3.30
C ASP A 49 -17.25 -7.43 4.79
N VAL A 50 -16.00 -7.32 5.23
CA VAL A 50 -15.61 -7.48 6.62
C VAL A 50 -15.20 -6.12 7.17
N GLU A 51 -15.84 -5.69 8.25
CA GLU A 51 -15.44 -4.50 9.01
C GLU A 51 -15.12 -4.93 10.44
N VAL A 52 -13.89 -4.70 10.88
CA VAL A 52 -13.44 -4.92 12.25
C VAL A 52 -13.14 -3.58 12.88
N LYS A 53 -13.78 -3.30 14.03
CA LYS A 53 -13.55 -2.08 14.80
C LYS A 53 -13.52 -2.37 16.29
N SER A 54 -12.80 -1.54 17.03
CA SER A 54 -12.72 -1.68 18.48
C SER A 54 -13.97 -1.19 19.22
N HIS A 55 -14.08 -1.57 20.49
CA HIS A 55 -14.91 -0.95 21.51
C HIS A 55 -14.40 -1.26 22.92
N ASN A 56 -14.98 -0.59 23.92
CA ASN A 56 -14.54 -0.65 25.33
C ASN A 56 -15.15 -1.80 26.16
N ASN A 57 -15.59 -2.89 25.54
CA ASN A 57 -16.21 -4.02 26.26
C ASN A 57 -15.34 -5.28 26.13
N PRO A 58 -15.31 -6.18 27.12
CA PRO A 58 -14.43 -7.35 27.16
C PRO A 58 -15.01 -8.57 26.42
N TYR A 59 -15.68 -8.33 25.29
CA TYR A 59 -16.30 -9.38 24.48
C TYR A 59 -16.24 -8.98 23.01
N ILE A 60 -16.44 -9.94 22.12
CA ILE A 60 -16.58 -9.71 20.69
C ILE A 60 -18.06 -9.78 20.32
N ASP A 61 -18.59 -8.75 19.66
CA ASP A 61 -19.88 -8.78 18.99
C ASP A 61 -19.69 -8.97 17.48
N ILE A 62 -20.26 -10.04 16.93
CA ILE A 62 -20.24 -10.37 15.50
C ILE A 62 -21.65 -10.15 14.96
N ILE A 63 -21.78 -9.31 13.95
CA ILE A 63 -23.06 -8.95 13.33
C ILE A 63 -22.99 -9.24 11.83
N LEU A 64 -23.82 -10.16 11.37
CA LEU A 64 -24.06 -10.39 9.95
C LEU A 64 -25.35 -9.68 9.53
N LYS A 65 -25.23 -8.67 8.66
CA LYS A 65 -26.34 -8.08 7.92
C LYS A 65 -26.54 -8.90 6.65
N THR A 66 -27.68 -9.56 6.53
CA THR A 66 -28.05 -10.44 5.42
C THR A 66 -29.51 -10.18 5.03
N TYR A 67 -30.13 -11.09 4.29
CA TYR A 67 -31.53 -11.01 3.87
C TYR A 67 -32.24 -12.35 4.04
N GLU A 68 -33.56 -12.37 3.88
CA GLU A 68 -34.35 -13.58 3.99
C GLU A 68 -33.88 -14.67 2.98
N ASN A 69 -33.57 -15.87 3.50
CA ASN A 69 -32.93 -16.95 2.73
C ASN A 69 -31.58 -16.53 2.10
N GLY A 70 -30.85 -15.63 2.77
CA GLY A 70 -29.51 -15.22 2.40
C GLY A 70 -28.43 -16.11 3.00
N PRO A 71 -27.16 -15.66 2.92
CA PRO A 71 -26.06 -16.29 3.61
C PRO A 71 -26.27 -16.27 5.12
N GLU A 72 -25.81 -17.33 5.79
CA GLU A 72 -25.86 -17.52 7.23
C GLU A 72 -24.46 -17.54 7.82
N MET A 73 -24.34 -17.00 9.03
CA MET A 73 -23.08 -16.98 9.75
C MET A 73 -22.90 -18.30 10.49
N ASP A 74 -21.78 -18.97 10.21
CA ASP A 74 -21.32 -20.12 11.00
C ASP A 74 -20.18 -19.68 11.90
N VAL A 75 -20.29 -20.00 13.20
CA VAL A 75 -19.33 -19.57 14.22
C VAL A 75 -18.91 -20.79 15.03
N ILE A 76 -17.66 -21.17 14.87
CA ILE A 76 -17.03 -22.26 15.62
C ILE A 76 -16.07 -21.63 16.62
N TYR A 77 -16.30 -21.92 17.90
CA TYR A 77 -15.47 -21.42 18.99
C TYR A 77 -14.95 -22.59 19.81
N SER A 78 -13.62 -22.72 19.91
CA SER A 78 -12.94 -23.75 20.67
C SER A 78 -11.79 -23.16 21.49
N GLU A 79 -11.97 -23.06 22.81
CA GLU A 79 -10.99 -22.58 23.81
C GLU A 79 -10.29 -21.25 23.49
N ASP A 80 -9.30 -21.26 22.59
CA ASP A 80 -8.49 -20.13 22.16
C ASP A 80 -8.65 -19.73 20.69
N LYS A 81 -9.49 -20.44 19.93
CA LYS A 81 -9.71 -20.22 18.49
C LYS A 81 -11.16 -19.87 18.17
N LEU A 82 -11.35 -18.83 17.36
CA LEU A 82 -12.63 -18.43 16.79
C LEU A 82 -12.55 -18.51 15.26
N GLU A 83 -13.36 -19.38 14.67
CA GLU A 83 -13.56 -19.44 13.23
C GLU A 83 -14.94 -18.91 12.87
N VAL A 84 -14.98 -17.94 11.98
CA VAL A 84 -16.20 -17.33 11.48
C VAL A 84 -16.24 -17.49 9.97
N SER A 85 -17.29 -18.14 9.48
CA SER A 85 -17.50 -18.28 8.05
C SER A 85 -18.92 -17.90 7.65
N VAL A 86 -19.10 -17.56 6.38
CA VAL A 86 -20.41 -17.28 5.79
C VAL A 86 -20.75 -18.40 4.82
N VAL A 87 -21.80 -19.15 5.12
CA VAL A 87 -22.29 -20.25 4.29
C VAL A 87 -23.59 -19.85 3.60
N ASN A 88 -23.74 -20.22 2.33
CA ASN A 88 -25.04 -20.09 1.69
C ASN A 88 -26.01 -21.10 2.32
N SER A 89 -27.20 -20.63 2.68
CA SER A 89 -28.22 -21.49 3.29
C SER A 89 -28.49 -22.71 2.42
N LYS A 90 -28.51 -23.90 3.04
CA LYS A 90 -28.67 -25.19 2.36
C LYS A 90 -30.10 -25.34 1.81
N GLN A 91 -30.41 -24.72 0.69
CA GLN A 91 -31.43 -25.28 -0.21
C GLN A 91 -30.74 -26.31 -1.12
N SER A 92 -30.94 -27.57 -0.74
CA SER A 92 -30.58 -28.77 -1.48
C SER A 92 -31.06 -28.74 -2.93
N SER A 93 -30.25 -29.39 -3.77
CA SER A 93 -30.37 -29.62 -5.22
C SER A 93 -29.87 -28.48 -6.10
N VAL A 94 -29.07 -28.89 -7.08
CA VAL A 94 -28.51 -28.10 -8.18
C VAL A 94 -29.65 -27.40 -8.94
N GLN A 95 -30.07 -26.26 -8.43
CA GLN A 95 -30.56 -25.16 -9.23
C GLN A 95 -29.54 -24.06 -9.03
N VAL A 96 -28.75 -23.80 -10.08
CA VAL A 96 -28.19 -22.47 -10.26
C VAL A 96 -29.39 -21.54 -10.15
N ALA A 97 -29.56 -20.89 -9.00
CA ALA A 97 -30.60 -19.89 -8.83
C ALA A 97 -30.23 -18.77 -9.80
N ILE A 98 -30.79 -18.84 -11.01
CA ILE A 98 -30.82 -17.72 -11.94
C ILE A 98 -31.69 -16.69 -11.21
N ILE A 99 -31.06 -15.85 -10.40
CA ILE A 99 -31.70 -14.67 -9.85
C ILE A 99 -32.03 -13.84 -11.08
N PRO A 100 -33.32 -13.67 -11.45
CA PRO A 100 -33.64 -12.82 -12.58
C PRO A 100 -33.08 -11.43 -12.28
N PHE A 101 -32.48 -10.79 -13.30
CA PHE A 101 -31.83 -9.47 -13.21
C PHE A 101 -32.72 -8.36 -12.62
N THR A 102 -34.01 -8.64 -12.42
CA THR A 102 -35.03 -7.78 -11.83
C THR A 102 -35.16 -7.86 -10.30
N LYS A 103 -34.48 -8.81 -9.61
CA LYS A 103 -34.52 -8.92 -8.13
C LYS A 103 -33.36 -8.17 -7.49
N VAL A 104 -33.67 -7.21 -6.63
CA VAL A 104 -32.69 -6.45 -5.84
C VAL A 104 -32.38 -7.24 -4.56
N VAL A 105 -31.14 -7.70 -4.42
CA VAL A 105 -30.64 -8.33 -3.18
C VAL A 105 -30.00 -7.26 -2.29
N PRO A 106 -30.35 -7.21 -0.99
CA PRO A 106 -29.67 -6.32 -0.05
C PRO A 106 -28.17 -6.63 0.04
N PHE A 107 -27.35 -5.60 0.22
CA PHE A 107 -25.93 -5.75 0.51
C PHE A 107 -25.74 -6.55 1.79
N THR A 108 -24.78 -7.48 1.75
CA THR A 108 -24.44 -8.30 2.91
C THR A 108 -23.11 -7.83 3.48
N LYS A 109 -23.02 -7.74 4.82
CA LYS A 109 -21.83 -7.23 5.52
C LYS A 109 -21.66 -7.92 6.86
N MET A 110 -20.41 -8.19 7.24
CA MET A 110 -20.02 -8.74 8.54
C MET A 110 -19.25 -7.69 9.31
N GLU A 111 -19.76 -7.36 10.49
CA GLU A 111 -19.15 -6.39 11.39
C GLU A 111 -18.69 -7.10 12.66
N PHE A 112 -17.42 -6.92 13.00
CA PHE A 112 -16.84 -7.30 14.27
C PHE A 112 -16.61 -6.04 15.10
N TYR A 113 -17.19 -6.04 16.28
CA TYR A 113 -16.87 -5.11 17.35
C TYR A 113 -16.05 -5.91 18.34
N VAL A 114 -14.80 -5.52 18.57
CA VAL A 114 -13.85 -6.25 19.42
C VAL A 114 -13.20 -5.35 20.48
N PRO A 115 -12.63 -5.86 21.59
CA PRO A 115 -11.75 -5.06 22.43
C PRO A 115 -10.55 -4.53 21.63
N THR A 116 -10.00 -3.36 21.98
CA THR A 116 -8.84 -2.78 21.26
C THR A 116 -7.66 -3.75 21.14
N ALA A 117 -7.30 -4.46 22.22
CA ALA A 117 -6.31 -5.52 22.18
C ALA A 117 -7.00 -6.87 22.32
N VAL A 118 -6.99 -7.68 21.26
CA VAL A 118 -7.74 -8.94 21.21
C VAL A 118 -7.19 -9.90 20.18
N ALA A 119 -7.01 -11.14 20.62
CA ALA A 119 -6.35 -12.20 19.87
C ALA A 119 -4.92 -11.82 19.44
N GLU A 120 -4.02 -12.79 19.53
CA GLU A 120 -2.65 -12.60 19.08
C GLU A 120 -2.58 -12.62 17.56
N SER A 121 -3.39 -13.46 16.89
CA SER A 121 -3.33 -13.69 15.46
C SER A 121 -4.69 -13.59 14.78
N TRP A 122 -4.72 -12.88 13.65
CA TRP A 122 -5.87 -12.76 12.77
C TRP A 122 -5.52 -13.28 11.37
N ASP A 123 -6.38 -14.12 10.80
CA ASP A 123 -6.29 -14.59 9.41
C ASP A 123 -7.63 -14.39 8.70
N VAL A 124 -7.67 -13.45 7.76
CA VAL A 124 -8.88 -13.08 7.02
C VAL A 124 -8.70 -13.47 5.56
N ARG A 125 -9.59 -14.35 5.08
CA ARG A 125 -9.57 -14.81 3.69
C ARG A 125 -10.87 -14.48 2.99
N SER A 126 -10.72 -13.84 1.83
CA SER A 126 -11.82 -13.55 0.94
C SER A 126 -11.53 -13.84 -0.53
N GLY A 127 -12.58 -14.06 -1.31
CA GLY A 127 -12.50 -14.01 -2.76
C GLY A 127 -12.57 -12.59 -3.30
N SER A 128 -13.51 -11.78 -2.82
CA SER A 128 -13.81 -10.45 -3.37
C SER A 128 -14.38 -9.44 -2.39
N ALA A 129 -14.35 -9.74 -1.08
CA ALA A 129 -14.85 -8.82 -0.06
C ALA A 129 -13.86 -7.70 0.23
N ASP A 130 -14.41 -6.51 0.48
CA ASP A 130 -13.64 -5.42 1.07
C ASP A 130 -13.37 -5.71 2.54
N ILE A 131 -12.15 -5.45 2.99
CA ILE A 131 -11.68 -5.79 4.34
C ILE A 131 -11.18 -4.52 5.02
N ASN A 132 -11.87 -4.13 6.09
CA ASN A 132 -11.57 -2.92 6.85
C ASN A 132 -11.22 -3.29 8.29
N PHE A 133 -10.08 -2.82 8.79
CA PHE A 133 -9.69 -2.89 10.21
C PHE A 133 -9.43 -1.48 10.74
N THR A 134 -9.94 -1.18 11.93
CA THR A 134 -9.77 0.14 12.56
C THR A 134 -9.57 0.01 14.07
N ASP A 135 -8.51 0.65 14.58
CA ASP A 135 -8.22 0.80 16.02
C ASP A 135 -8.01 -0.54 16.75
N VAL A 136 -7.21 -1.45 16.17
CA VAL A 136 -6.99 -2.79 16.74
C VAL A 136 -5.50 -3.06 16.96
N ILE A 137 -5.20 -3.67 18.11
CA ILE A 137 -3.87 -4.11 18.52
C ILE A 137 -3.84 -5.64 18.52
N MET A 138 -2.86 -6.21 17.84
CA MET A 138 -2.64 -7.66 17.76
C MET A 138 -1.15 -7.98 17.61
N ASN A 139 -0.75 -9.25 17.60
CA ASN A 139 0.63 -9.60 17.26
C ASN A 139 0.79 -9.84 15.75
N LYS A 140 -0.20 -10.50 15.13
CA LYS A 140 -0.14 -10.89 13.72
C LYS A 140 -1.47 -10.63 12.99
N LEU A 141 -1.38 -9.97 11.84
CA LEU A 141 -2.49 -9.80 10.91
C LEU A 141 -2.12 -10.39 9.55
N ALA A 142 -2.87 -11.38 9.09
CA ALA A 142 -2.79 -11.91 7.74
C ALA A 142 -4.11 -11.67 7.01
N ILE A 143 -4.05 -11.02 5.85
CA ILE A 143 -5.20 -10.76 5.00
C ILE A 143 -4.91 -11.27 3.59
N HIS A 144 -5.82 -12.05 3.04
CA HIS A 144 -5.77 -12.55 1.67
C HIS A 144 -7.12 -12.30 0.98
N THR A 145 -7.13 -11.46 -0.04
CA THR A 145 -8.30 -11.23 -0.89
C THR A 145 -7.94 -11.42 -2.36
N GLY A 146 -8.91 -11.81 -3.18
CA GLY A 146 -8.74 -11.82 -4.63
C GLY A 146 -8.89 -10.40 -5.17
N SER A 147 -10.07 -9.82 -5.04
CA SER A 147 -10.40 -8.57 -5.73
C SER A 147 -11.00 -7.45 -4.87
N GLY A 148 -11.22 -7.68 -3.57
CA GLY A 148 -11.75 -6.63 -2.70
C GLY A 148 -10.66 -5.69 -2.21
N ASP A 149 -11.06 -4.48 -1.84
CA ASP A 149 -10.14 -3.46 -1.32
C ASP A 149 -9.81 -3.73 0.15
N ILE A 150 -8.61 -3.32 0.57
CA ILE A 150 -8.15 -3.49 1.94
C ILE A 150 -7.88 -2.11 2.54
N SER A 151 -8.50 -1.81 3.67
CA SER A 151 -8.22 -0.60 4.44
C SER A 151 -7.84 -0.92 5.88
N LEU A 152 -6.62 -0.55 6.27
CA LEU A 152 -6.11 -0.67 7.63
C LEU A 152 -5.87 0.74 8.19
N SER A 153 -6.47 1.06 9.33
CA SER A 153 -6.31 2.36 10.01
C SER A 153 -6.06 2.15 11.49
N ASP A 154 -5.11 2.88 12.06
CA ASP A 154 -4.87 2.91 13.51
C ASP A 154 -4.55 1.50 14.06
N ILE A 155 -3.56 0.83 13.47
CA ILE A 155 -3.20 -0.56 13.81
C ILE A 155 -1.82 -0.61 14.47
N GLU A 156 -1.73 -1.30 15.60
CA GLU A 156 -0.47 -1.72 16.20
C GLU A 156 -0.33 -3.24 16.11
N ALA A 157 0.70 -3.72 15.42
CA ALA A 157 0.94 -5.14 15.23
C ALA A 157 2.44 -5.50 15.32
N GLY A 158 2.78 -6.76 15.57
CA GLY A 158 4.15 -7.24 15.37
C GLY A 158 4.43 -7.52 13.90
N GLU A 159 3.51 -8.22 13.23
CA GLU A 159 3.60 -8.60 11.82
C GLU A 159 2.28 -8.31 11.08
N ILE A 160 2.35 -7.60 9.97
CA ILE A 160 1.23 -7.40 9.04
C ILE A 160 1.59 -8.04 7.69
N LYS A 161 0.68 -8.84 7.15
CA LYS A 161 0.83 -9.49 5.85
C LYS A 161 -0.43 -9.36 5.03
N VAL A 162 -0.36 -8.57 3.97
CA VAL A 162 -1.47 -8.33 3.05
C VAL A 162 -1.15 -8.96 1.70
N ARG A 163 -2.09 -9.75 1.18
CA ARG A 163 -2.09 -10.23 -0.20
C ARG A 163 -3.41 -9.92 -0.88
N CYS A 164 -3.32 -9.20 -1.99
CA CYS A 164 -4.44 -8.92 -2.88
C CYS A 164 -4.08 -9.41 -4.29
N ALA A 165 -5.07 -9.76 -5.12
CA ALA A 165 -4.81 -9.92 -6.56
C ALA A 165 -5.08 -8.61 -7.31
N SER A 166 -6.21 -7.93 -7.08
CA SER A 166 -6.60 -6.77 -7.91
C SER A 166 -7.27 -5.59 -7.23
N GLY A 167 -7.58 -5.67 -5.94
CA GLY A 167 -8.13 -4.54 -5.16
C GLY A 167 -7.04 -3.62 -4.60
N ASP A 168 -7.43 -2.40 -4.26
CA ASP A 168 -6.53 -1.38 -3.71
C ASP A 168 -6.15 -1.69 -2.26
N VAL A 169 -4.96 -1.26 -1.84
CA VAL A 169 -4.50 -1.40 -0.46
C VAL A 169 -4.25 -0.02 0.15
N LYS A 170 -4.96 0.31 1.23
CA LYS A 170 -4.84 1.58 1.95
C LYS A 170 -4.46 1.31 3.40
N CYS A 171 -3.27 1.73 3.80
CA CYS A 171 -2.78 1.61 5.17
C CYS A 171 -2.49 2.99 5.74
N LYS A 172 -3.02 3.28 6.92
CA LYS A 172 -2.89 4.58 7.56
C LYS A 172 -2.64 4.43 9.06
N ASP A 173 -1.73 5.23 9.61
CA ASP A 173 -1.46 5.28 11.06
C ASP A 173 -1.14 3.86 11.60
N ILE A 174 -0.09 3.24 11.03
CA ILE A 174 0.32 1.87 11.36
C ILE A 174 1.62 1.89 12.14
N LYS A 175 1.68 1.11 13.22
CA LYS A 175 2.90 0.80 13.97
C LYS A 175 3.17 -0.70 13.92
N SER A 176 4.32 -1.10 13.37
CA SER A 176 4.67 -2.53 13.27
C SER A 176 6.17 -2.81 13.27
N ASP A 177 6.57 -4.02 13.68
CA ASP A 177 7.95 -4.48 13.46
C ASP A 177 8.16 -4.90 12.00
N SER A 178 7.11 -5.44 11.37
CA SER A 178 7.14 -5.91 9.99
C SER A 178 5.81 -5.67 9.27
N CYS A 179 5.86 -5.16 8.04
CA CYS A 179 4.71 -5.04 7.16
C CYS A 179 5.09 -5.51 5.75
N MET A 180 4.42 -6.54 5.27
CA MET A 180 4.56 -7.05 3.91
C MET A 180 3.24 -6.92 3.16
N THR A 181 3.24 -6.16 2.09
CA THR A 181 2.09 -6.00 1.19
C THR A 181 2.45 -6.52 -0.20
N LYS A 182 1.56 -7.31 -0.79
CA LYS A 182 1.71 -7.82 -2.15
C LYS A 182 0.41 -7.72 -2.90
N SER A 183 0.44 -7.07 -4.06
CA SER A 183 -0.66 -7.08 -5.02
C SER A 183 -0.21 -7.54 -6.40
N ALA A 184 -1.11 -8.06 -7.22
CA ALA A 184 -0.83 -8.22 -8.65
C ALA A 184 -1.22 -6.94 -9.42
N SER A 185 -2.36 -6.34 -9.10
CA SER A 185 -2.81 -5.05 -9.63
C SER A 185 -3.55 -4.22 -8.58
N GLY A 186 -3.80 -2.95 -8.87
CA GLY A 186 -4.45 -2.01 -7.95
C GLY A 186 -3.44 -1.14 -7.23
N ASP A 187 -3.90 0.02 -6.75
CA ASP A 187 -3.03 1.05 -6.19
C ASP A 187 -2.78 0.80 -4.71
N MET A 188 -1.58 1.10 -4.25
CA MET A 188 -1.22 0.99 -2.84
C MET A 188 -0.88 2.35 -2.26
N VAL A 189 -1.58 2.69 -1.18
CA VAL A 189 -1.45 3.98 -0.52
C VAL A 189 -1.16 3.80 0.94
N PHE A 190 -0.01 4.30 1.35
CA PHE A 190 0.54 4.18 2.69
C PHE A 190 0.75 5.57 3.28
N ARG A 191 0.19 5.83 4.47
CA ARG A 191 0.33 7.14 5.14
C ARG A 191 0.63 6.96 6.61
N LYS A 192 1.64 7.67 7.13
CA LYS A 192 1.96 7.71 8.56
C LYS A 192 2.27 6.33 9.12
N LEU A 193 3.40 5.77 8.70
CA LEU A 193 3.82 4.42 9.07
C LEU A 193 5.09 4.47 9.91
N ILE A 194 5.04 3.90 11.10
CA ILE A 194 6.23 3.59 11.90
C ILE A 194 6.43 2.07 11.81
N VAL A 195 7.15 1.63 10.79
CA VAL A 195 7.33 0.21 10.49
C VAL A 195 8.81 -0.11 10.35
N SER A 196 9.35 -0.96 11.24
CA SER A 196 10.79 -1.25 11.23
C SER A 196 11.24 -1.91 9.92
N ASN A 197 10.46 -2.86 9.39
CA ASN A 197 10.77 -3.55 8.12
C ASN A 197 9.54 -3.54 7.22
N MET A 198 9.58 -2.75 6.14
CA MET A 198 8.48 -2.64 5.19
C MET A 198 8.88 -3.22 3.83
N THR A 199 8.07 -4.13 3.31
CA THR A 199 8.20 -4.65 1.93
C THR A 199 6.88 -4.45 1.21
N THR A 200 6.88 -3.73 0.09
CA THR A 200 5.71 -3.55 -0.78
C THR A 200 6.05 -4.05 -2.18
N GLU A 201 5.26 -4.99 -2.69
CA GLU A 201 5.42 -5.55 -4.04
C GLU A 201 4.13 -5.40 -4.85
N SER A 202 4.20 -4.79 -6.03
CA SER A 202 3.13 -4.88 -7.03
C SER A 202 3.64 -5.33 -8.39
N SER A 203 2.79 -6.01 -9.17
CA SER A 203 3.10 -6.27 -10.57
C SER A 203 2.68 -5.10 -11.46
N SER A 204 1.56 -4.45 -11.14
CA SER A 204 1.09 -3.23 -11.82
C SER A 204 0.27 -2.32 -10.91
N GLY A 205 0.16 -1.04 -11.24
CA GLY A 205 -0.54 -0.01 -10.46
C GLY A 205 0.45 0.94 -9.79
N ASP A 206 -0.02 1.91 -9.02
CA ASP A 206 0.85 2.94 -8.45
C ASP A 206 1.08 2.72 -6.94
N ILE A 207 2.25 3.13 -6.44
CA ILE A 207 2.57 3.10 -5.01
C ILE A 207 2.80 4.53 -4.52
N LEU A 208 1.98 4.96 -3.56
CA LEU A 208 2.19 6.20 -2.81
C LEU A 208 2.56 5.86 -1.36
N LEU A 209 3.75 6.26 -0.92
CA LEU A 209 4.19 6.16 0.46
C LEU A 209 4.49 7.56 1.01
N THR A 210 3.80 7.94 2.07
CA THR A 210 3.97 9.25 2.71
C THR A 210 4.16 9.13 4.22
N ASP A 211 5.13 9.84 4.78
CA ASP A 211 5.41 9.91 6.23
C ASP A 211 5.71 8.51 6.79
N HIS A 212 6.87 7.98 6.42
CA HIS A 212 7.33 6.65 6.84
C HIS A 212 8.65 6.72 7.59
N GLN A 213 8.68 6.06 8.74
CA GLN A 213 9.88 5.85 9.56
C GLN A 213 10.13 4.35 9.76
N GLY A 214 11.36 3.91 9.55
CA GLY A 214 11.71 2.49 9.64
C GLY A 214 13.21 2.19 9.61
N ALA A 215 13.58 0.93 9.80
CA ALA A 215 14.96 0.49 9.58
C ALA A 215 15.17 0.13 8.10
N ASN A 216 14.26 -0.63 7.51
CA ASN A 216 14.37 -1.13 6.14
C ASN A 216 13.08 -0.88 5.35
N LEU A 217 13.23 -0.32 4.15
CA LEU A 217 12.18 -0.15 3.16
C LEU A 217 12.56 -0.87 1.86
N GLU A 218 11.70 -1.76 1.39
CA GLU A 218 11.84 -2.43 0.11
C GLU A 218 10.57 -2.22 -0.74
N VAL A 219 10.72 -1.58 -1.90
CA VAL A 219 9.65 -1.37 -2.88
C VAL A 219 10.00 -2.09 -4.16
N LYS A 220 9.10 -2.95 -4.64
CA LYS A 220 9.25 -3.64 -5.93
C LYS A 220 8.01 -3.43 -6.79
N MET A 221 8.21 -2.95 -8.00
CA MET A 221 7.13 -2.71 -8.96
C MET A 221 7.48 -3.25 -10.35
N GLY A 222 6.54 -3.95 -10.95
CA GLY A 222 6.65 -4.35 -12.36
C GLY A 222 6.35 -3.20 -13.31
N SER A 223 5.19 -2.56 -13.19
CA SER A 223 4.77 -1.44 -14.05
C SER A 223 3.86 -0.45 -13.35
N GLY A 224 4.28 0.81 -13.29
CA GLY A 224 3.54 1.89 -12.61
C GLY A 224 4.50 2.75 -11.81
N ASP A 225 3.98 3.85 -11.27
CA ASP A 225 4.80 4.90 -10.70
C ASP A 225 4.93 4.75 -9.18
N VAL A 226 6.05 5.23 -8.65
CA VAL A 226 6.36 5.17 -7.21
C VAL A 226 6.59 6.59 -6.70
N ASP A 227 5.66 7.06 -5.87
CA ASP A 227 5.71 8.35 -5.18
C ASP A 227 6.11 8.16 -3.71
N LEU A 228 7.26 8.73 -3.33
CA LEU A 228 7.79 8.66 -1.96
C LEU A 228 7.90 10.06 -1.36
N ASN A 229 7.26 10.30 -0.22
CA ASN A 229 7.28 11.61 0.44
C ASN A 229 7.54 11.47 1.94
N ASP A 230 8.47 12.26 2.49
CA ASP A 230 8.78 12.24 3.94
C ASP A 230 9.19 10.83 4.43
N ILE A 231 10.30 10.34 3.90
CA ILE A 231 10.82 8.99 4.22
C ILE A 231 12.07 9.11 5.06
N ASP A 232 12.10 8.46 6.22
CA ASP A 232 13.25 8.38 7.12
C ASP A 232 13.55 6.91 7.44
N VAL A 233 14.58 6.36 6.80
CA VAL A 233 14.95 4.94 6.94
C VAL A 233 16.45 4.76 7.12
N VAL A 234 16.88 3.61 7.62
CA VAL A 234 18.32 3.27 7.58
C VAL A 234 18.68 2.80 6.17
N ASN A 235 17.98 1.78 5.67
CA ASN A 235 18.20 1.22 4.33
C ASN A 235 16.92 1.29 3.47
N GLY A 236 17.02 1.87 2.29
CA GLY A 236 16.00 1.86 1.25
C GLY A 236 16.44 1.05 0.03
N THR A 237 15.55 0.26 -0.54
CA THR A 237 15.74 -0.42 -1.82
C THR A 237 14.49 -0.28 -2.67
N ILE A 238 14.65 0.25 -3.88
CA ILE A 238 13.57 0.49 -4.84
C ILE A 238 13.94 -0.22 -6.14
N VAL A 239 13.10 -1.14 -6.59
CA VAL A 239 13.34 -1.91 -7.83
C VAL A 239 12.12 -1.81 -8.72
N LEU A 240 12.30 -1.18 -9.89
CA LEU A 240 11.27 -1.01 -10.91
C LEU A 240 11.70 -1.68 -12.21
N HIS A 241 10.72 -2.22 -12.94
CA HIS A 241 10.93 -2.62 -14.32
C HIS A 241 10.45 -1.56 -15.32
N SER A 242 9.34 -0.88 -15.05
CA SER A 242 8.86 0.23 -15.86
C SER A 242 8.05 1.19 -14.99
N GLY A 243 8.28 2.49 -15.16
CA GLY A 243 7.58 3.55 -14.42
C GLY A 243 8.56 4.55 -13.83
N ASP A 244 8.02 5.65 -13.38
CA ASP A 244 8.78 6.75 -12.82
C ASP A 244 8.90 6.62 -11.30
N VAL A 245 10.01 7.13 -10.76
CA VAL A 245 10.19 7.28 -9.31
C VAL A 245 10.23 8.77 -9.02
N ASP A 246 9.24 9.29 -8.28
CA ASP A 246 9.27 10.64 -7.73
C ASP A 246 9.39 10.56 -6.21
N ALA A 247 10.49 11.10 -5.68
CA ALA A 247 10.78 11.09 -4.26
C ALA A 247 11.07 12.49 -3.74
N ASN A 248 10.46 12.87 -2.62
CA ASN A 248 10.68 14.15 -1.97
C ASN A 248 10.92 14.00 -0.47
N ARG A 249 11.95 14.68 0.05
CA ARG A 249 12.35 14.63 1.48
C ARG A 249 12.61 13.21 1.94
N VAL A 250 13.68 12.63 1.40
CA VAL A 250 14.13 11.27 1.73
C VAL A 250 15.45 11.34 2.48
N GLN A 251 15.46 10.78 3.69
CA GLN A 251 16.64 10.56 4.52
C GLN A 251 16.89 9.05 4.62
N ALA A 252 18.05 8.61 4.13
CA ALA A 252 18.45 7.22 4.21
C ALA A 252 19.97 7.08 4.44
N GLU A 253 20.42 6.26 5.38
CA GLU A 253 21.87 5.96 5.46
C GLU A 253 22.35 5.34 4.15
N MET A 254 21.52 4.47 3.53
CA MET A 254 21.73 3.95 2.19
C MET A 254 20.41 3.81 1.43
N LEU A 255 20.35 4.36 0.22
CA LEU A 255 19.26 4.18 -0.74
C LEU A 255 19.78 3.54 -2.02
N ASN A 256 19.25 2.37 -2.37
CA ASN A 256 19.55 1.69 -3.63
C ASN A 256 18.33 1.75 -4.56
N ILE A 257 18.53 2.14 -5.81
CA ILE A 257 17.47 2.23 -6.82
C ILE A 257 17.95 1.53 -8.09
N ASP A 258 17.16 0.58 -8.60
CA ASP A 258 17.36 -0.03 -9.91
C ASP A 258 16.05 0.08 -10.71
N ASN A 259 16.05 0.96 -11.71
CA ASN A 259 14.96 1.07 -12.69
C ASN A 259 15.45 0.59 -14.07
N LYS A 260 14.60 -0.08 -14.84
CA LYS A 260 14.92 -0.41 -16.24
C LYS A 260 14.42 0.64 -17.22
N SER A 261 13.28 1.28 -16.96
CA SER A 261 12.71 2.28 -17.85
C SER A 261 11.81 3.26 -17.11
N GLY A 262 11.97 4.54 -17.40
CA GLY A 262 11.27 5.64 -16.74
C GLY A 262 12.29 6.56 -16.06
N ASP A 263 11.81 7.68 -15.55
CA ASP A 263 12.64 8.70 -14.94
C ASP A 263 12.79 8.48 -13.44
N ILE A 264 13.92 8.91 -12.88
CA ILE A 264 14.17 8.91 -11.44
C ILE A 264 14.34 10.36 -11.00
N GLY A 265 13.34 10.90 -10.33
CA GLY A 265 13.36 12.21 -9.68
C GLY A 265 13.45 12.05 -8.17
N ILE A 266 14.49 12.62 -7.56
CA ILE A 266 14.59 12.70 -6.10
C ILE A 266 14.94 14.13 -5.74
N ASP A 267 14.13 14.77 -4.91
CA ASP A 267 14.41 16.09 -4.37
C ASP A 267 14.49 16.06 -2.84
N ASN A 268 15.35 16.91 -2.30
CA ASN A 268 15.63 17.01 -0.87
C ASN A 268 16.18 15.71 -0.23
N PHE A 269 17.14 15.06 -0.88
CA PHE A 269 17.78 13.84 -0.37
C PHE A 269 18.90 14.12 0.65
N THR A 270 19.08 13.20 1.61
CA THR A 270 20.23 13.15 2.53
C THR A 270 20.69 11.71 2.76
N GLY A 271 22.01 11.47 2.65
CA GLY A 271 22.68 10.20 2.95
C GLY A 271 23.47 9.62 1.79
N VAL A 272 23.44 8.30 1.59
CA VAL A 272 24.12 7.62 0.48
C VAL A 272 23.11 7.12 -0.55
N VAL A 273 23.32 7.43 -1.83
CA VAL A 273 22.46 6.95 -2.92
C VAL A 273 23.25 6.19 -3.97
N ASN A 274 22.77 5.00 -4.32
CA ASN A 274 23.18 4.21 -5.47
C ASN A 274 21.99 4.07 -6.42
N GLY A 275 22.02 4.77 -7.54
CA GLY A 275 20.96 4.73 -8.56
C GLY A 275 21.44 4.13 -9.87
N SER A 276 20.67 3.22 -10.43
CA SER A 276 20.87 2.67 -11.77
C SER A 276 19.60 2.83 -12.57
N ASN A 277 19.71 3.42 -13.77
CA ASN A 277 18.59 3.51 -14.72
C ASN A 277 18.96 2.93 -16.09
N GLY A 278 18.10 2.06 -16.63
CA GLY A 278 18.28 1.48 -17.96
C GLY A 278 18.01 2.49 -19.08
N SER A 279 16.91 3.23 -18.98
CA SER A 279 16.54 4.30 -19.90
C SER A 279 15.63 5.32 -19.23
N GLY A 280 15.92 6.60 -19.44
CA GLY A 280 15.23 7.73 -18.80
C GLY A 280 16.22 8.57 -18.00
N ASP A 281 15.78 9.75 -17.59
CA ASP A 281 16.63 10.73 -16.95
C ASP A 281 16.71 10.49 -15.43
N ILE A 282 17.83 10.89 -14.83
CA ILE A 282 18.01 10.89 -13.39
C ILE A 282 18.20 12.33 -12.92
N THR A 283 17.27 12.82 -12.09
CA THR A 283 17.39 14.11 -11.41
C THR A 283 17.49 13.89 -9.91
N LEU A 284 18.56 14.40 -9.29
CA LEU A 284 18.83 14.27 -7.86
C LEU A 284 19.12 15.64 -7.24
N GLY A 285 18.30 16.06 -6.28
CA GLY A 285 18.50 17.22 -5.41
C GLY A 285 18.91 16.79 -4.00
N VAL A 286 20.04 17.29 -3.49
CA VAL A 286 20.58 16.93 -2.18
C VAL A 286 20.70 18.13 -1.25
N GLN A 287 20.42 17.93 0.04
CA GLN A 287 20.39 19.00 1.05
C GLN A 287 21.64 19.08 1.92
N ASN A 288 22.34 17.96 2.10
CA ASN A 288 23.53 17.85 2.95
C ASN A 288 24.67 17.14 2.21
N GLU A 289 25.84 17.06 2.84
CA GLU A 289 26.92 16.18 2.35
C GLU A 289 26.41 14.75 2.16
N CYS A 290 26.71 14.18 1.01
CA CYS A 290 26.18 12.89 0.57
C CYS A 290 27.16 12.17 -0.33
N THR A 291 27.06 10.84 -0.35
CA THR A 291 27.75 10.01 -1.34
C THR A 291 26.77 9.63 -2.43
N ILE A 292 27.16 9.90 -3.67
CA ILE A 292 26.32 9.75 -4.86
C ILE A 292 27.02 8.80 -5.81
N ASN A 293 26.33 7.73 -6.19
CA ASN A 293 26.73 6.84 -7.25
C ASN A 293 25.55 6.63 -8.20
N LEU A 294 25.61 7.21 -9.39
CA LEU A 294 24.54 7.14 -10.38
C LEU A 294 25.06 6.58 -11.69
N ASP A 295 24.37 5.58 -12.22
CA ASP A 295 24.66 4.96 -13.51
C ASP A 295 23.40 5.02 -14.39
N ALA A 296 23.50 5.66 -15.56
CA ALA A 296 22.49 5.60 -16.59
C ALA A 296 23.03 4.89 -17.84
N ASN A 297 22.23 4.01 -18.43
CA ASN A 297 22.58 3.42 -19.72
C ASN A 297 22.13 4.30 -20.90
N SER A 298 21.03 5.03 -20.75
CA SER A 298 20.58 6.05 -21.72
C SER A 298 19.72 7.08 -21.01
N GLY A 299 20.13 8.35 -21.05
CA GLY A 299 19.41 9.46 -20.41
C GLY A 299 20.37 10.44 -19.75
N ASP A 300 19.85 11.63 -19.50
CA ASP A 300 20.58 12.72 -18.85
C ASP A 300 20.66 12.47 -17.34
N ILE A 301 21.75 12.92 -16.73
CA ILE A 301 21.88 12.93 -15.27
C ILE A 301 22.08 14.36 -14.79
N ALA A 302 21.15 14.85 -13.99
CA ALA A 302 21.19 16.16 -13.35
C ALA A 302 21.30 16.02 -11.83
N VAL A 303 22.42 16.47 -11.26
CA VAL A 303 22.64 16.51 -9.81
C VAL A 303 22.73 17.96 -9.34
N LYS A 304 21.87 18.28 -8.38
CA LYS A 304 21.69 19.61 -7.80
C LYS A 304 22.08 19.59 -6.32
N LEU A 305 23.09 20.37 -5.98
CA LEU A 305 23.64 20.45 -4.63
C LEU A 305 23.18 21.75 -3.94
N ALA A 306 22.61 21.65 -2.73
CA ALA A 306 22.22 22.81 -1.95
C ALA A 306 23.42 23.71 -1.60
N LYS A 307 23.20 25.03 -1.59
CA LYS A 307 24.24 26.07 -1.48
C LYS A 307 25.06 26.04 -0.18
N GLU A 308 24.49 25.47 0.88
CA GLU A 308 25.10 25.45 2.23
C GLU A 308 25.99 24.22 2.47
N ILE A 309 25.99 23.26 1.54
CA ILE A 309 26.90 22.11 1.57
C ILE A 309 28.28 22.64 1.22
N GLY A 310 29.14 22.85 2.22
CA GLY A 310 30.57 23.05 2.01
C GLY A 310 31.10 21.85 1.23
N MET A 311 31.21 21.99 -0.08
CA MET A 311 31.47 20.86 -0.97
C MET A 311 32.80 20.17 -0.65
N ASN A 312 32.72 19.02 0.02
CA ASN A 312 33.83 18.18 0.42
C ASN A 312 33.71 16.81 -0.27
N ALA A 313 34.14 16.73 -1.53
CA ALA A 313 33.92 15.55 -2.35
C ALA A 313 35.01 15.33 -3.41
N THR A 314 35.28 14.06 -3.68
CA THR A 314 35.93 13.60 -4.90
C THR A 314 34.86 13.41 -5.98
N VAL A 315 35.08 14.00 -7.16
CA VAL A 315 34.14 14.00 -8.28
C VAL A 315 34.75 13.22 -9.45
N ASP A 316 34.03 12.20 -9.90
CA ASP A 316 34.34 11.37 -11.08
C ASP A 316 33.09 11.21 -11.94
N VAL A 317 33.00 12.01 -13.00
CA VAL A 317 31.87 12.01 -13.93
C VAL A 317 32.34 11.57 -15.30
N THR A 318 31.66 10.61 -15.90
CA THR A 318 31.97 10.10 -17.24
C THR A 318 30.70 10.12 -18.11
N SER A 319 30.80 10.72 -19.30
CA SER A 319 29.81 10.59 -20.39
C SER A 319 30.53 10.17 -21.67
N GLN A 320 30.08 9.09 -22.32
CA GLN A 320 30.79 8.54 -23.47
C GLN A 320 30.49 9.27 -24.79
N SER A 321 29.33 9.91 -24.91
CA SER A 321 28.88 10.48 -26.19
C SER A 321 28.49 11.95 -26.15
N GLU A 322 28.40 12.57 -24.97
CA GLU A 322 27.72 13.85 -24.77
C GLU A 322 28.43 14.74 -23.72
N ASP A 323 27.91 15.95 -23.50
CA ASP A 323 28.61 17.02 -22.78
C ASP A 323 28.51 16.86 -21.26
N ILE A 324 29.60 17.21 -20.57
CA ILE A 324 29.63 17.33 -19.10
C ILE A 324 29.66 18.81 -18.74
N THR A 325 28.66 19.28 -18.00
CA THR A 325 28.58 20.68 -17.55
C THR A 325 28.60 20.77 -16.02
N THR A 326 29.43 21.66 -15.49
CA THR A 326 29.50 21.89 -14.03
C THR A 326 29.83 23.35 -13.66
N ASN A 327 29.27 23.83 -12.55
CA ASN A 327 29.68 25.09 -11.90
C ASN A 327 30.45 24.84 -10.58
N LEU A 328 30.92 23.60 -10.34
CA LEU A 328 31.66 23.22 -9.15
C LEU A 328 33.09 23.81 -9.15
N PRO A 329 33.60 24.30 -8.00
CA PRO A 329 34.93 24.87 -7.86
C PRO A 329 36.00 23.77 -7.74
N LEU A 330 36.22 23.01 -8.82
CA LEU A 330 37.08 21.83 -8.83
C LEU A 330 38.56 22.19 -9.07
N GLN A 331 39.47 21.47 -8.39
CA GLN A 331 40.87 21.39 -8.81
C GLN A 331 40.99 20.33 -9.91
N LEU A 332 41.02 20.78 -11.17
CA LEU A 332 40.67 19.98 -12.34
C LEU A 332 41.82 19.14 -12.94
N LYS A 333 41.41 18.01 -13.53
CA LYS A 333 42.01 17.43 -14.74
C LYS A 333 40.87 17.09 -15.69
N ASP A 334 40.62 17.95 -16.67
CA ASP A 334 39.47 17.88 -17.58
C ASP A 334 39.86 17.26 -18.93
N ASP A 335 39.09 16.28 -19.41
CA ASP A 335 39.05 15.83 -20.80
C ASP A 335 37.59 15.76 -21.26
N SER A 336 37.35 15.85 -22.57
CA SER A 336 36.01 15.98 -23.16
C SER A 336 34.98 14.90 -22.74
N SER A 337 35.43 13.75 -22.25
CA SER A 337 34.58 12.59 -21.90
C SER A 337 34.56 12.27 -20.41
N ARG A 338 35.42 12.91 -19.61
CA ARG A 338 35.56 12.64 -18.18
C ARG A 338 35.98 13.87 -17.41
N LEU A 339 35.16 14.20 -16.41
CA LEU A 339 35.45 15.22 -15.42
C LEU A 339 35.98 14.57 -14.15
N LEU A 340 37.23 14.89 -13.81
CA LEU A 340 37.86 14.52 -12.55
C LEU A 340 38.24 15.77 -11.76
N GLY A 341 37.87 15.78 -10.48
CA GLY A 341 38.26 16.85 -9.59
C GLY A 341 38.02 16.53 -8.13
N VAL A 342 38.60 17.38 -7.28
CA VAL A 342 38.34 17.39 -5.84
C VAL A 342 37.90 18.78 -5.44
N THR A 343 36.95 18.83 -4.52
CA THR A 343 36.51 20.04 -3.81
C THR A 343 36.57 19.78 -2.30
N GLY A 344 37.01 20.77 -1.51
CA GLY A 344 37.24 20.59 -0.08
C GLY A 344 38.40 19.62 0.20
N GLU A 345 38.21 18.69 1.14
CA GLU A 345 39.17 17.65 1.54
C GLU A 345 38.99 16.32 0.78
N GLY A 346 37.88 16.16 0.03
CA GLY A 346 37.54 14.97 -0.72
C GLY A 346 36.91 13.82 0.08
N GLU A 347 36.26 14.08 1.23
CA GLU A 347 35.74 13.02 2.12
C GLU A 347 34.56 12.24 1.54
N ASN A 348 33.67 12.90 0.79
CA ASN A 348 32.54 12.25 0.12
C ASN A 348 32.87 11.88 -1.34
N THR A 349 32.04 11.05 -1.96
CA THR A 349 32.21 10.67 -3.38
C THR A 349 30.99 11.05 -4.21
N ILE A 350 31.23 11.70 -5.35
CA ILE A 350 30.23 11.89 -6.42
C ILE A 350 30.75 11.15 -7.64
N ARG A 351 30.15 10.00 -7.92
CA ARG A 351 30.41 9.18 -9.09
C ARG A 351 29.17 9.17 -9.98
N ILE A 352 29.35 9.56 -11.23
CA ILE A 352 28.26 9.57 -12.21
C ILE A 352 28.77 8.97 -13.52
N THR A 353 28.08 7.96 -14.02
CA THR A 353 28.37 7.37 -15.33
C THR A 353 27.11 7.42 -16.18
N THR A 354 27.23 7.94 -17.41
CA THR A 354 26.23 7.67 -18.46
C THR A 354 26.91 7.18 -19.73
N LYS A 355 26.25 6.28 -20.46
CA LYS A 355 26.73 5.88 -21.79
C LYS A 355 26.29 6.85 -22.86
N THR A 356 25.05 7.33 -22.79
CA THR A 356 24.49 8.33 -23.70
C THR A 356 23.59 9.28 -22.91
N GLY A 357 23.81 10.58 -23.05
CA GLY A 357 23.14 11.62 -22.28
C GLY A 357 24.12 12.66 -21.72
N ASP A 358 23.61 13.87 -21.53
CA ASP A 358 24.33 14.96 -20.89
C ASP A 358 24.44 14.72 -19.39
N VAL A 359 25.54 15.18 -18.78
CA VAL A 359 25.66 15.20 -17.33
C VAL A 359 25.80 16.63 -16.82
N LYS A 360 24.92 17.02 -15.91
CA LYS A 360 24.90 18.35 -15.27
C LYS A 360 25.06 18.19 -13.77
N VAL A 361 26.14 18.73 -13.21
CA VAL A 361 26.36 18.77 -11.76
C VAL A 361 26.54 20.20 -11.32
N TYR A 362 25.61 20.72 -10.53
CA TYR A 362 25.59 22.15 -10.18
C TYR A 362 25.17 22.44 -8.74
N MET A 363 25.72 23.52 -8.20
CA MET A 363 25.26 24.14 -6.94
C MET A 363 24.14 25.15 -7.22
N GLU A 364 23.13 25.18 -6.35
CA GLU A 364 22.05 26.17 -6.43
C GLU A 364 22.52 27.62 -6.29
N GLY A 365 21.94 28.49 -7.13
CA GLY A 365 22.07 29.95 -6.99
C GLY A 365 23.40 30.54 -7.45
N LYS A 366 24.11 29.88 -8.38
CA LYS A 366 25.31 30.38 -9.05
C LYS A 366 25.25 30.24 -10.57
#